data_AF-A0A428YRQ2-F1
#
_entry.id   AF-A0A428YRQ2-F1
#
_cell.length_a   1.000
_cell.length_b   1.000
_cell.length_c   1.000
_cell.angle_alpha   90.00
_cell.angle_beta   90.00
_cell.angle_gamma   90.00
#
_symmetry.space_group_name_H-M   'P 1'
#
loop_
_entity.id
_entity.type
_entity.pdbx_description
1 polymer ?
#
loop_
_entity_poly.entity_id
_entity_poly.type
_entity_poly.pdbx_seq_one_letter_code
_entity_poly.pdbx_strand_id
1 'polypeptide(L)'
;MTYWLGVVCRDHVRRGTALGIAQLGHGRRDGLARLASGDWLVYYSPRTSLRGGRPLQACTAIGELPDDEIWQAHEGDFHPWRRRVRYLPEAAETPIRSLRLDLTAAPNWGYQLRRGLIQLSGDDFAAIRAAMLAPAAVTPS
;
A
#
# COMPACT_ATOMS: atom_id res chain seq x y z
N MET A 1 -17.34 -2.47 0.71
CA MET A 1 -15.99 -2.46 1.28
C MET A 1 -15.13 -3.45 0.54
N THR A 2 -14.07 -2.96 -0.10
CA THR A 2 -13.08 -3.71 -0.86
C THR A 2 -11.70 -3.48 -0.25
N TYR A 3 -10.81 -4.45 -0.42
CA TYR A 3 -9.44 -4.40 0.06
C TYR A 3 -8.49 -4.32 -1.13
N TRP A 4 -7.55 -3.38 -1.10
CA TRP A 4 -6.65 -3.10 -2.20
C TRP A 4 -5.18 -3.21 -1.78
N LEU A 5 -4.35 -3.71 -2.70
CA LEU A 5 -2.90 -3.70 -2.58
C LEU A 5 -2.28 -2.77 -3.64
N GLY A 6 -1.74 -1.64 -3.19
CA GLY A 6 -0.97 -0.71 -4.02
C GLY A 6 0.51 -1.08 -4.05
N VAL A 7 1.10 -1.18 -5.24
CA VAL A 7 2.51 -1.53 -5.43
C VAL A 7 3.33 -0.26 -5.64
N VAL A 8 4.02 0.19 -4.59
CA VAL A 8 4.73 1.48 -4.57
C VAL A 8 6.02 1.35 -3.77
N CYS A 9 7.12 1.97 -4.20
CA CYS A 9 8.37 1.93 -3.43
C CYS A 9 8.23 2.63 -2.07
N ARG A 10 8.93 2.15 -1.06
CA ARG A 10 8.75 2.59 0.33
C ARG A 10 8.89 4.09 0.51
N ASP A 11 9.87 4.71 -0.14
CA ASP A 11 10.09 6.16 0.00
C ASP A 11 8.89 6.98 -0.50
N HIS A 12 8.21 6.52 -1.56
CA HIS A 12 6.99 7.15 -2.03
C HIS A 12 5.83 6.91 -1.07
N VAL A 13 5.71 5.70 -0.52
CA VAL A 13 4.70 5.39 0.50
C VAL A 13 4.86 6.32 1.69
N ARG A 14 6.08 6.45 2.23
CA ARG A 14 6.37 7.33 3.39
C ARG A 14 5.99 8.80 3.15
N ARG A 15 6.25 9.31 1.96
CA ARG A 15 5.83 10.68 1.60
C ARG A 15 4.31 10.81 1.55
N GLY A 16 3.62 9.84 0.97
CA GLY A 16 2.16 9.81 0.93
C GLY A 16 1.53 9.68 2.33
N THR A 17 2.07 8.81 3.18
CA THR A 17 1.56 8.61 4.54
C THR A 17 1.75 9.85 5.41
N ALA A 18 2.89 10.53 5.30
CA ALA A 18 3.14 11.79 6.02
C ALA A 18 2.15 12.90 5.64
N LEU A 19 1.58 12.83 4.43
CA LEU A 19 0.58 13.78 3.93
C LEU A 19 -0.86 13.29 4.08
N GLY A 20 -1.09 12.06 4.55
CA GLY A 20 -2.43 11.47 4.63
C GLY A 20 -3.09 11.20 3.28
N ILE A 21 -2.29 10.89 2.25
CA ILE A 21 -2.77 10.71 0.87
C ILE A 21 -2.35 9.38 0.23
N ALA A 22 -3.22 8.87 -0.63
CA ALA A 22 -2.84 7.93 -1.68
C ALA A 22 -2.52 8.66 -2.98
N GLN A 23 -1.36 8.34 -3.57
CA GLN A 23 -0.97 8.73 -4.92
C GLN A 23 -0.42 7.50 -5.64
N LEU A 24 -1.10 7.04 -6.69
CA LEU A 24 -0.80 5.79 -7.40
C LEU A 24 -0.41 6.04 -8.86
N GLY A 25 0.23 5.04 -9.48
CA GLY A 25 0.41 5.00 -10.94
C GLY A 25 1.09 6.23 -11.56
N HIS A 26 2.11 6.79 -10.89
CA HIS A 26 2.79 8.05 -11.27
C HIS A 26 1.92 9.30 -11.20
N GLY A 27 0.91 9.33 -10.32
CA GLY A 27 0.01 10.46 -10.17
C GLY A 27 -1.19 10.42 -11.13
N ARG A 28 -1.43 9.28 -11.80
CA ARG A 28 -2.59 9.09 -12.68
C ARG A 28 -3.87 8.84 -11.87
N ARG A 29 -5.01 9.26 -12.45
CA ARG A 29 -6.34 9.15 -11.82
C ARG A 29 -6.89 7.72 -11.81
N ASP A 30 -6.59 6.91 -12.83
CA ASP A 30 -7.26 5.63 -13.10
C ASP A 30 -7.20 4.65 -11.92
N GLY A 31 -6.06 4.55 -11.24
CA GLY A 31 -5.92 3.69 -10.07
C GLY A 31 -6.75 4.17 -8.89
N LEU A 32 -6.78 5.48 -8.65
CA LEU A 32 -7.53 6.08 -7.55
C LEU A 32 -9.05 6.01 -7.78
N ALA A 33 -9.49 6.12 -9.05
CA ALA A 33 -10.90 6.04 -9.44
C ALA A 33 -11.53 4.65 -9.19
N ARG A 34 -10.72 3.62 -8.94
CA ARG A 34 -11.20 2.27 -8.58
C ARG A 34 -11.47 2.11 -7.10
N LEU A 35 -10.92 2.99 -6.27
CA LEU A 35 -11.13 2.96 -4.84
C LEU A 35 -12.46 3.65 -4.52
N ALA A 36 -13.10 3.30 -3.41
CA ALA A 36 -14.31 3.97 -2.92
C ALA A 36 -14.19 4.32 -1.42
N SER A 37 -15.05 5.20 -0.93
CA SER A 37 -15.23 5.44 0.50
C SER A 37 -15.51 4.12 1.24
N GLY A 38 -14.83 3.91 2.36
CA GLY A 38 -14.89 2.67 3.13
C GLY A 38 -14.08 1.50 2.52
N ASP A 39 -13.31 1.72 1.47
CA ASP A 39 -12.30 0.73 1.04
C ASP A 39 -11.03 0.85 1.89
N TRP A 40 -10.27 -0.23 1.93
CA TRP A 40 -8.96 -0.27 2.57
C TRP A 40 -7.84 -0.39 1.55
N LEU A 41 -6.73 0.29 1.83
CA LEU A 41 -5.52 0.26 1.02
C LEU A 41 -4.33 -0.20 1.87
N VAL A 42 -3.71 -1.29 1.41
CA VAL A 42 -2.40 -1.75 1.88
C VAL A 42 -1.36 -1.39 0.82
N TYR A 43 -0.21 -0.87 1.24
CA TYR A 43 0.94 -0.69 0.36
C TYR A 43 1.91 -1.84 0.46
N TYR A 44 2.20 -2.48 -0.67
CA TYR A 44 3.32 -3.39 -0.84
C TYR A 44 4.47 -2.67 -1.56
N SER A 45 5.66 -2.71 -0.94
CA SER A 45 6.87 -2.13 -1.48
C SER A 45 7.84 -3.23 -1.93
N PRO A 46 8.01 -3.44 -3.25
CA PRO A 46 8.97 -4.40 -3.76
C PRO A 46 10.41 -3.95 -3.47
N ARG A 47 10.65 -2.63 -3.40
CA ARG A 47 11.95 -2.01 -3.14
C ARG A 47 11.81 -0.77 -2.27
N THR A 48 12.93 -0.33 -1.69
CA THR A 48 12.99 0.90 -0.88
C THR A 48 12.72 2.15 -1.72
N SER A 49 13.32 2.24 -2.91
CA SER A 49 13.36 3.47 -3.73
C SER A 49 13.13 3.15 -5.21
N LEU A 50 12.65 4.13 -5.98
CA LEU A 50 12.35 3.94 -7.41
C LEU A 50 13.63 3.66 -8.24
N ARG A 51 14.69 4.45 -8.03
CA ARG A 51 16.00 4.27 -8.65
C ARG A 51 16.98 3.72 -7.61
N GLY A 52 17.76 2.69 -7.95
CA GLY A 52 18.79 2.13 -7.08
C GLY A 52 18.32 1.47 -5.76
N GLY A 53 17.01 1.45 -5.46
CA GLY A 53 16.49 0.92 -4.20
C GLY A 53 16.80 -0.57 -4.00
N ARG A 54 17.14 -0.96 -2.78
CA ARG A 54 17.34 -2.37 -2.42
C ARG A 54 16.00 -3.11 -2.43
N PRO A 55 15.98 -4.43 -2.72
CA PRO A 55 14.81 -5.26 -2.51
C PRO A 55 14.28 -5.11 -1.07
N LEU A 56 12.97 -4.96 -0.93
CA LEU A 56 12.30 -4.80 0.36
C LEU A 56 11.24 -5.89 0.55
N GLN A 57 10.31 -5.98 -0.40
CA GLN A 57 9.24 -6.99 -0.44
C GLN A 57 8.44 -7.06 0.87
N ALA A 58 7.90 -5.91 1.29
CA ALA A 58 7.16 -5.78 2.54
C ALA A 58 5.87 -4.97 2.35
N CYS A 59 4.86 -5.28 3.16
CA CYS A 59 3.74 -4.38 3.40
C CYS A 59 4.25 -3.23 4.29
N THR A 60 4.03 -1.98 3.88
CA THR A 60 4.71 -0.80 4.47
C THR A 60 3.75 0.23 5.06
N ALA A 61 2.48 0.20 4.68
CA ALA A 61 1.44 1.04 5.26
C ALA A 61 0.06 0.43 4.98
N ILE A 62 -0.89 0.76 5.83
CA ILE A 62 -2.29 0.33 5.73
C ILE A 62 -3.19 1.47 6.20
N GLY A 63 -4.32 1.67 5.52
CA GLY A 63 -5.29 2.70 5.90
C GLY A 63 -6.62 2.56 5.18
N GLU A 64 -7.60 3.32 5.66
CA GLU A 64 -8.97 3.35 5.12
C GLU A 64 -9.19 4.64 4.30
N LEU A 65 -9.97 4.54 3.24
CA LEU A 65 -10.46 5.67 2.48
C LEU A 65 -11.70 6.27 3.17
N PRO A 66 -11.62 7.49 3.73
CA PRO A 66 -12.73 8.05 4.49
C PRO A 66 -13.83 8.67 3.63
N ASP A 67 -13.58 8.89 2.34
CA ASP A 67 -14.48 9.57 1.41
C ASP A 67 -14.14 9.22 -0.05
N ASP A 68 -14.97 9.72 -0.98
CA ASP A 68 -14.83 9.52 -2.41
C ASP A 68 -14.11 10.65 -3.14
N GLU A 69 -13.58 11.64 -2.43
CA GLU A 69 -12.97 12.83 -3.03
C GLU A 69 -11.68 12.45 -3.76
N ILE A 70 -11.60 12.75 -5.06
CA ILE A 70 -10.37 12.67 -5.85
C ILE A 70 -10.05 14.09 -6.30
N TRP A 71 -8.88 14.60 -5.91
CA TRP A 71 -8.43 15.92 -6.31
C TRP A 71 -7.07 15.85 -6.99
N GLN A 72 -6.77 16.88 -7.77
CA GLN A 72 -5.46 17.07 -8.37
C GLN A 72 -4.68 18.07 -7.52
N ALA A 73 -3.49 17.67 -7.06
CA ALA A 73 -2.58 18.59 -6.38
C ALA A 73 -1.68 19.29 -7.39
N HIS A 74 -1.16 20.46 -7.02
CA HIS A 74 -0.26 21.27 -7.82
C HIS A 74 1.15 21.26 -7.20
N GLU A 75 2.12 20.63 -7.86
CA GLU A 75 3.53 20.57 -7.44
C GLU A 75 4.44 21.15 -8.53
N GLY A 76 4.16 22.40 -8.93
CA GLY A 76 4.82 23.04 -10.07
C GLY A 76 4.33 22.46 -11.39
N ASP A 77 5.23 21.93 -12.20
CA ASP A 77 4.91 21.30 -13.49
C ASP A 77 4.31 19.89 -13.37
N PHE A 78 4.24 19.36 -12.14
CA PHE A 78 3.67 18.05 -11.85
C PHE A 78 2.33 18.18 -11.13
N HIS A 79 1.28 17.60 -11.72
CA HIS A 79 -0.10 17.70 -11.22
C HIS A 79 -0.68 16.32 -10.88
N PRO A 80 -0.25 15.69 -9.77
CA PRO A 80 -0.70 14.36 -9.42
C PRO A 80 -2.13 14.35 -8.88
N TRP A 81 -2.86 13.30 -9.24
CA TRP A 81 -4.12 12.95 -8.61
C TRP A 81 -3.90 12.28 -7.26
N ARG A 82 -4.72 12.64 -6.28
CA ARG A 82 -4.65 12.21 -4.87
C ARG A 82 -6.02 11.86 -4.33
N ARG A 83 -6.01 10.97 -3.32
CA ARG A 83 -7.13 10.70 -2.42
C ARG A 83 -6.68 10.77 -0.98
N ARG A 84 -7.60 11.07 -0.07
CA ARG A 84 -7.37 11.05 1.37
C ARG A 84 -7.32 9.60 1.85
N VAL A 85 -6.41 9.30 2.77
CA VAL A 85 -6.35 8.00 3.44
C VAL A 85 -6.07 8.22 4.92
N ARG A 86 -6.85 7.56 5.77
CA ARG A 86 -6.60 7.50 7.22
C ARG A 86 -5.70 6.30 7.49
N TYR A 87 -4.41 6.54 7.59
CA TYR A 87 -3.42 5.49 7.89
C TYR A 87 -3.45 5.09 9.36
N LEU A 88 -3.15 3.82 9.62
CA LEU A 88 -2.93 3.31 10.97
C LEU A 88 -1.49 3.62 11.40
N PRO A 89 -1.26 4.53 12.38
CA PRO A 89 0.09 4.93 12.78
C PRO A 89 0.89 3.83 13.46
N GLU A 90 0.20 2.88 14.10
CA GLU A 90 0.81 1.72 14.78
C GLU A 90 1.26 0.62 13.80
N ALA A 91 0.95 0.72 12.51
CA ALA A 91 1.26 -0.31 11.54
C ALA A 91 2.77 -0.40 11.26
N ALA A 92 3.34 -1.57 11.53
CA ALA A 92 4.74 -1.89 11.28
C ALA A 92 4.97 -2.41 9.86
N GLU A 93 6.19 -2.20 9.35
CA GLU A 93 6.64 -2.81 8.10
C GLU A 93 6.73 -4.33 8.24
N THR A 94 5.97 -5.07 7.44
CA THR A 94 5.86 -6.53 7.53
C THR A 94 6.36 -7.20 6.24
N PRO A 95 7.44 -8.00 6.29
CA PRO A 95 7.91 -8.75 5.12
C PRO A 95 6.81 -9.67 4.58
N ILE A 96 6.50 -9.62 3.29
CA ILE A 96 5.40 -10.44 2.75
C ILE A 96 5.68 -11.95 2.91
N ARG A 97 6.96 -12.33 2.94
CA ARG A 97 7.41 -13.71 3.15
C ARG A 97 7.15 -14.26 4.55
N SER A 98 6.83 -13.42 5.54
CA SER A 98 6.46 -13.89 6.87
C SER A 98 4.97 -14.23 6.98
N LEU A 99 4.21 -14.05 5.89
CA LEU A 99 2.77 -14.23 5.84
C LEU A 99 2.40 -15.46 5.02
N ARG A 100 1.31 -16.12 5.39
CA ARG A 100 0.64 -17.12 4.57
C ARG A 100 -0.55 -16.45 3.91
N LEU A 101 -0.43 -16.17 2.62
CA LEU A 101 -1.44 -15.45 1.82
C LEU A 101 -1.80 -16.26 0.58
N ASP A 102 -3.08 -16.24 0.21
CA ASP A 102 -3.58 -16.80 -1.04
C ASP A 102 -2.94 -16.09 -2.24
N LEU A 103 -2.74 -14.77 -2.14
CA LEU A 103 -2.01 -13.97 -3.12
C LEU A 103 -0.66 -14.60 -3.48
N THR A 104 0.04 -15.16 -2.50
CA THR A 104 1.40 -15.70 -2.67
C THR A 104 1.45 -17.22 -2.88
N ALA A 105 0.31 -17.90 -2.86
CA ALA A 105 0.24 -19.36 -2.94
C ALA A 105 0.64 -19.89 -4.34
N ALA A 106 0.38 -19.13 -5.39
CA ALA A 106 0.69 -19.52 -6.76
C ALA A 106 2.16 -19.22 -7.14
N PRO A 107 2.82 -20.11 -7.92
CA PRO A 107 4.08 -19.75 -8.55
C PRO A 107 3.88 -18.53 -9.46
N ASN A 108 4.87 -17.63 -9.49
CA ASN A 108 4.82 -16.38 -10.27
C ASN A 108 3.75 -15.35 -9.85
N TRP A 109 3.24 -15.40 -8.62
CA TRP A 109 2.30 -14.40 -8.10
C TRP A 109 2.74 -12.94 -8.32
N GLY A 110 4.07 -12.70 -8.33
CA GLY A 110 4.65 -11.39 -8.61
C GLY A 110 4.26 -10.78 -9.98
N TYR A 111 3.77 -11.58 -10.94
CA TYR A 111 3.28 -11.07 -12.21
C TYR A 111 2.07 -10.13 -12.03
N GLN A 112 1.19 -10.41 -11.06
CA GLN A 112 0.00 -9.60 -10.81
C GLN A 112 0.37 -8.19 -10.30
N LEU A 113 1.49 -8.08 -9.59
CA LEU A 113 2.00 -6.80 -9.05
C LEU A 113 2.34 -5.78 -10.13
N ARG A 114 2.57 -6.23 -11.38
CA ARG A 114 2.82 -5.34 -12.52
C ARG A 114 1.65 -4.40 -12.83
N ARG A 115 0.44 -4.73 -12.35
CA ARG A 115 -0.76 -3.89 -12.47
C ARG A 115 -0.70 -2.64 -11.59
N GLY A 116 0.19 -2.57 -10.61
CA GLY A 116 0.34 -1.43 -9.70
C GLY A 116 -0.75 -1.30 -8.64
N LEU A 117 -1.95 -1.82 -8.89
CA LEU A 117 -3.08 -1.87 -7.95
C LEU A 117 -3.90 -3.15 -8.21
N ILE A 118 -3.98 -4.01 -7.20
CA ILE A 118 -4.75 -5.26 -7.25
C ILE A 118 -5.71 -5.34 -6.07
N GLN A 119 -6.78 -6.11 -6.23
CA GLN A 119 -7.73 -6.38 -5.15
C GLN A 119 -7.22 -7.56 -4.30
N LEU A 120 -7.38 -7.47 -2.98
CA LEU A 120 -7.11 -8.54 -2.02
C LEU A 120 -8.40 -9.28 -1.66
N SER A 121 -8.26 -10.56 -1.28
CA SER A 121 -9.32 -11.26 -0.54
C SER A 121 -9.45 -10.67 0.87
N GLY A 122 -10.59 -10.92 1.52
CA GLY A 122 -10.78 -10.53 2.92
C GLY A 122 -9.79 -11.23 3.84
N ASP A 123 -9.47 -12.49 3.56
CA ASP A 123 -8.54 -13.30 4.37
C ASP A 123 -7.10 -12.80 4.26
N ASP A 124 -6.63 -12.48 3.04
CA ASP A 124 -5.32 -11.90 2.83
C ASP A 124 -5.19 -10.54 3.53
N PHE A 125 -6.21 -9.70 3.40
CA PHE A 125 -6.24 -8.41 4.08
C PHE A 125 -6.19 -8.58 5.61
N ALA A 126 -6.99 -9.47 6.17
CA ALA A 126 -7.02 -9.73 7.61
C ALA A 126 -5.67 -10.23 8.12
N ALA A 127 -5.03 -11.16 7.41
CA ALA A 127 -3.71 -11.68 7.74
C ALA A 127 -2.63 -10.59 7.70
N ILE A 128 -2.62 -9.76 6.65
CA ILE A 128 -1.68 -8.63 6.53
C ILE A 128 -1.91 -7.64 7.67
N ARG A 129 -3.16 -7.20 7.89
CA ARG A 129 -3.50 -6.23 8.94
C ARG A 129 -3.10 -6.74 10.31
N ALA A 130 -3.41 -8.00 10.64
CA ALA A 130 -3.05 -8.58 11.93
C ALA A 130 -1.53 -8.58 12.14
N ALA A 131 -0.75 -8.94 11.13
CA ALA A 131 0.71 -8.96 11.23
C ALA A 131 1.33 -7.55 11.30
N MET A 132 0.77 -6.57 10.59
CA MET A 132 1.22 -5.18 10.65
C MET A 132 0.92 -4.52 11.99
N LEU A 133 -0.16 -4.93 12.67
CA LEU A 133 -0.58 -4.38 13.96
C LEU A 133 -0.12 -5.22 15.16
N ALA A 134 0.60 -6.32 14.92
CA ALA A 134 1.16 -7.11 15.99
C ALA A 134 2.24 -6.28 16.72
N PRO A 135 2.28 -6.32 18.06
CA PRO A 135 3.38 -5.70 18.79
C PRO A 135 4.70 -6.28 18.29
N ALA A 136 5.68 -5.41 18.03
CA ALA A 136 7.01 -5.86 17.62
C ALA A 136 7.51 -6.90 18.63
N ALA A 137 7.87 -8.10 18.16
CA ALA A 137 8.52 -9.08 19.01
C ALA A 137 9.77 -8.41 19.59
N VAL A 138 9.77 -8.19 20.90
CA VAL A 138 10.96 -7.76 21.63
C VAL A 138 11.95 -8.91 21.46
N THR A 139 12.95 -8.74 20.60
CA THR A 139 14.09 -9.65 20.56
C THR A 139 14.95 -9.30 21.77
N PRO A 140 15.03 -10.14 22.83
CA PRO A 140 15.99 -9.88 23.90
C PRO A 140 17.40 -9.97 23.31
N SER A 141 18.25 -9.01 23.71
CA SER A 141 19.66 -8.91 23.31
C SER A 141 20.48 -10.09 23.81
#